data_AF-A0A4Y7PHW8-F1
#
_entry.id   AF-A0A4Y7PHW8-F1
#
_cell.length_a   1.000
_cell.length_b   1.000
_cell.length_c   1.000
_cell.angle_alpha   90.00
_cell.angle_beta   90.00
_cell.angle_gamma   90.00
#
_symmetry.space_group_name_H-M   'P 1'
#
loop_
_entity.id
_entity.type
_entity.pdbx_description
1 polymer ?
#
loop_
_entity_poly.entity_id
_entity_poly.type
_entity_poly.pdbx_seq_one_letter_code
_entity_poly.pdbx_strand_id
1 'polypeptide(L)'
;MIVPPLPTELWRLIIRSATFTGIELDGPTYRIDDGWFTEFADLATDLLKTKIAIILVSRHFRQISSEFLHEHFFIDNLRSVSLADSLIESSPSGRGPCQTIKFVFAEVLSAASRTRMAPRLANLLRLCRN
;
A
#
# COMPACT_ATOMS: atom_id res chain seq x y z
N MET A 1 -16.47 -10.80 -32.10
CA MET A 1 -15.43 -9.76 -32.07
C MET A 1 -14.52 -10.04 -30.89
N ILE A 2 -13.23 -10.31 -31.13
CA ILE A 2 -12.23 -10.46 -30.07
C ILE A 2 -11.79 -9.03 -29.73
N VAL A 3 -12.08 -8.57 -28.52
CA VAL A 3 -11.52 -7.31 -28.04
C VAL A 3 -10.03 -7.55 -27.81
N PRO A 4 -9.13 -6.85 -28.52
CA PRO A 4 -7.71 -7.02 -28.29
C PRO A 4 -7.40 -6.65 -26.83
N PRO A 5 -6.61 -7.46 -26.11
CA PRO A 5 -6.29 -7.17 -24.73
C PRO A 5 -5.54 -5.83 -24.65
N LEU A 6 -5.90 -5.01 -23.66
CA LEU A 6 -5.18 -3.77 -23.38
C LEU A 6 -3.69 -4.08 -23.13
N PRO A 7 -2.76 -3.31 -23.73
CA PRO A 7 -1.34 -3.42 -23.44
C PRO A 7 -1.00 -3.31 -21.95
N THR A 8 0.02 -4.05 -21.51
CA THR A 8 0.53 -4.03 -20.12
C THR A 8 0.83 -2.62 -19.62
N GLU A 9 1.38 -1.75 -20.48
CA GLU A 9 1.70 -0.36 -20.13
C GLU A 9 0.45 0.46 -19.77
N LEU A 10 -0.66 0.24 -20.48
CA LEU A 10 -1.92 0.91 -20.18
C LEU A 10 -2.52 0.38 -18.88
N TRP A 11 -2.44 -0.93 -18.64
CA TRP A 11 -2.85 -1.50 -17.35
C TRP A 11 -2.02 -0.97 -16.20
N ARG A 12 -0.70 -0.82 -16.37
CA ARG A 12 0.19 -0.23 -15.37
C ARG A 12 -0.26 1.19 -15.02
N LEU A 13 -0.57 2.01 -16.02
CA LEU A 13 -1.04 3.38 -15.81
C LEU A 13 -2.40 3.41 -15.10
N ILE A 14 -3.37 2.59 -15.53
CA ILE A 14 -4.70 2.51 -14.90
C ILE A 14 -4.59 2.09 -13.43
N ILE A 15 -3.81 1.04 -13.16
CA ILE A 15 -3.64 0.51 -11.79
C ILE A 15 -2.90 1.52 -10.91
N ARG A 16 -1.88 2.22 -11.43
CA ARG A 16 -1.21 3.30 -10.70
C ARG A 16 -2.16 4.44 -10.36
N SER A 17 -2.96 4.90 -11.31
CA SER A 17 -3.94 5.95 -11.08
C SER A 17 -5.01 5.53 -10.06
N ALA A 18 -5.49 4.28 -10.13
CA ALA A 18 -6.49 3.75 -9.20
C ALA A 18 -5.95 3.57 -7.76
N THR A 19 -4.63 3.48 -7.60
CA THR A 19 -3.97 3.29 -6.30
C THR A 19 -3.12 4.50 -5.89
N PHE A 20 -3.33 5.62 -6.58
CA PHE A 20 -2.60 6.86 -6.34
C PHE A 20 -2.95 7.43 -4.97
N THR A 21 -1.92 7.64 -4.16
CA THR A 21 -2.06 8.15 -2.80
C THR A 21 -2.14 9.67 -2.74
N GLY A 22 -1.93 10.39 -3.85
CA GLY A 22 -1.90 11.85 -3.82
C GLY A 22 -0.70 12.46 -3.09
N ILE A 23 0.26 11.63 -2.66
CA ILE A 23 1.44 12.07 -1.93
C ILE A 23 2.62 12.15 -2.90
N GLU A 24 3.04 13.37 -3.22
CA GLU A 24 4.32 13.67 -3.85
C GLU A 24 5.34 14.01 -2.77
N LEU A 25 6.23 13.08 -2.43
CA LEU A 25 7.19 13.29 -1.34
C LEU A 25 8.33 14.26 -1.70
N ASP A 26 8.48 14.54 -3.00
CA ASP A 26 9.37 15.57 -3.55
C ASP A 26 8.64 16.90 -3.83
N GLY A 27 7.34 16.99 -3.50
CA GLY A 27 6.52 18.19 -3.67
C GLY A 27 6.82 19.28 -2.64
N PRO A 28 6.44 20.54 -2.90
CA PRO A 28 6.69 21.64 -1.99
C PRO A 28 5.93 21.42 -0.69
N THR A 29 6.65 20.95 0.33
CA THR A 29 6.32 20.95 1.76
C THR A 29 4.83 20.76 2.01
N TYR A 30 4.32 19.53 1.91
CA TYR A 30 2.98 19.21 2.39
C TYR A 30 2.83 19.78 3.80
N ARG A 31 1.85 20.66 4.00
CA ARG A 31 1.45 21.13 5.32
C ARG A 31 0.80 19.95 6.02
N ILE A 32 1.64 19.16 6.69
CA ILE A 32 1.21 18.18 7.68
C ILE A 32 0.62 19.02 8.82
N ASP A 33 -0.67 19.31 8.74
CA ASP A 33 -1.44 19.85 9.85
C ASP A 33 -2.08 18.71 10.65
N ASP A 34 -2.61 19.04 11.83
CA ASP A 34 -3.12 18.05 12.78
C ASP A 34 -4.38 17.30 12.28
N GLY A 35 -4.99 17.72 11.17
CA GLY A 35 -6.18 17.08 10.57
C GLY A 35 -5.85 16.23 9.33
N TRP A 36 -4.79 16.56 8.61
CA TRP A 36 -4.37 15.88 7.38
C TRP A 36 -4.23 14.38 7.58
N PHE A 37 -3.60 13.93 8.68
CA PHE A 37 -3.36 12.50 8.89
C PHE A 37 -4.67 11.72 9.04
N THR A 38 -5.67 12.28 9.73
CA THR A 38 -6.96 11.61 9.94
C THR A 38 -7.77 11.51 8.64
N GLU A 39 -7.88 12.59 7.87
CA GLU A 39 -8.56 12.55 6.55
C GLU A 39 -7.83 11.62 5.58
N PHE A 40 -6.51 11.62 5.65
CA PHE A 40 -5.67 10.75 4.84
C PHE A 40 -5.79 9.28 5.25
N ALA A 41 -5.95 8.96 6.53
CA ALA A 41 -6.00 7.60 7.05
C ALA A 41 -7.20 6.80 6.50
N ASP A 42 -8.38 7.42 6.40
CA ASP A 42 -9.57 6.80 5.82
C ASP A 42 -9.35 6.50 4.32
N LEU A 43 -8.89 7.51 3.57
CA LEU A 43 -8.53 7.35 2.16
C LEU A 43 -7.49 6.22 1.99
N ALA A 44 -6.48 6.18 2.85
CA ALA A 44 -5.42 5.21 2.76
C ALA A 44 -5.87 3.78 3.09
N THR A 45 -6.80 3.62 4.03
CA THR A 45 -7.44 2.34 4.32
C THR A 45 -8.25 1.85 3.11
N ASP A 46 -8.98 2.73 2.44
CA ASP A 46 -9.73 2.40 1.21
C ASP A 46 -8.79 2.08 0.04
N LEU A 47 -7.67 2.79 -0.07
CA LEU A 47 -6.63 2.46 -1.03
C LEU A 47 -6.06 1.07 -0.75
N LEU A 48 -5.74 0.70 0.51
CA LEU A 48 -5.28 -0.66 0.84
C LEU A 48 -6.28 -1.74 0.39
N LYS A 49 -7.59 -1.53 0.58
CA LYS A 49 -8.62 -2.43 0.05
C LYS A 49 -8.59 -2.51 -1.47
N THR A 50 -8.43 -1.38 -2.15
CA THR A 50 -8.32 -1.30 -3.62
C THR A 50 -7.09 -2.04 -4.13
N LYS A 51 -5.94 -1.87 -3.47
CA LYS A 51 -4.71 -2.63 -3.78
C LYS A 51 -4.94 -4.13 -3.66
N ILE A 52 -5.62 -4.58 -2.60
CA ILE A 52 -5.98 -5.98 -2.39
C ILE A 52 -6.97 -6.47 -3.46
N ALA A 53 -7.96 -5.67 -3.85
CA ALA A 53 -8.88 -6.07 -4.91
C ALA A 53 -8.14 -6.31 -6.23
N ILE A 54 -7.19 -5.44 -6.59
CA ILE A 54 -6.42 -5.51 -7.84
C ILE A 54 -5.60 -6.80 -7.94
N ILE A 55 -4.88 -7.18 -6.88
CA ILE A 55 -4.07 -8.43 -6.85
C ILE A 55 -4.93 -9.71 -6.92
N LEU A 56 -6.23 -9.60 -6.65
CA LEU A 56 -7.19 -10.72 -6.68
C LEU A 56 -7.88 -10.84 -8.04
N VAL A 57 -7.86 -9.81 -8.89
CA VAL A 57 -8.52 -9.83 -10.22
C VAL A 57 -7.95 -10.93 -11.11
N SER A 58 -6.63 -10.99 -11.26
CA SER A 58 -5.96 -11.99 -12.11
C SER A 58 -4.47 -12.10 -11.76
N ARG A 59 -3.85 -13.20 -12.21
CA ARG A 59 -2.38 -13.36 -12.12
C ARG A 59 -1.64 -12.25 -12.85
N HIS A 60 -2.16 -11.80 -13.99
CA HIS A 60 -1.57 -10.73 -14.79
C HIS A 60 -1.59 -9.39 -14.06
N PHE A 61 -2.74 -9.03 -13.46
CA PHE A 61 -2.87 -7.81 -12.66
C PHE A 61 -1.92 -7.85 -11.46
N ARG A 62 -1.91 -8.99 -10.75
CA ARG A 62 -0.98 -9.19 -9.63
C ARG A 62 0.47 -8.94 -10.05
N GLN A 63 0.90 -9.50 -11.18
CA GLN A 63 2.26 -9.33 -11.69
C GLN A 63 2.59 -7.85 -11.99
N ILE A 64 1.76 -7.16 -12.77
CA ILE A 64 1.95 -5.73 -13.09
C ILE A 64 2.02 -4.89 -11.82
N SER A 65 1.09 -5.15 -10.92
CA SER A 65 0.85 -4.32 -9.73
C SER A 65 1.96 -4.48 -8.67
N SER A 66 2.63 -5.64 -8.62
CA SER A 66 3.75 -5.90 -7.70
C SER A 66 4.92 -4.92 -7.85
N GLU A 67 5.04 -4.25 -9.00
CA GLU A 67 6.08 -3.25 -9.27
C GLU A 67 5.93 -1.97 -8.43
N PHE A 68 4.73 -1.66 -7.92
CA PHE A 68 4.47 -0.37 -7.25
C PHE A 68 3.40 -0.40 -6.15
N LEU A 69 2.57 -1.45 -6.03
CA LEU A 69 1.48 -1.46 -5.04
C LEU A 69 1.96 -1.37 -3.60
N HIS A 70 3.14 -1.91 -3.29
CA HIS A 70 3.70 -1.93 -1.94
C HIS A 70 4.43 -0.63 -1.57
N GLU A 71 4.49 0.38 -2.45
CA GLU A 71 5.27 1.61 -2.23
C GLU A 71 4.89 2.40 -0.98
N HIS A 72 3.60 2.43 -0.66
CA HIS A 72 3.06 3.24 0.43
C HIS A 72 2.13 2.41 1.31
N PHE A 73 2.44 2.38 2.60
CA PHE A 73 1.60 1.80 3.65
C PHE A 73 1.20 2.86 4.67
N PHE A 74 -0.08 2.88 5.01
CA PHE A 74 -0.64 3.75 6.05
C PHE A 74 -1.28 2.86 7.11
N ILE A 75 -0.86 3.05 8.34
CA ILE A 75 -1.09 2.14 9.44
C ILE A 75 -1.51 2.95 10.67
N ASP A 76 -2.80 3.21 10.77
CA ASP A 76 -3.46 4.01 11.81
C ASP A 76 -4.22 3.13 12.82
N ASN A 77 -4.55 1.88 12.45
CA ASN A 77 -5.38 0.99 13.24
C ASN A 77 -5.08 -0.50 12.94
N LEU A 78 -5.68 -1.41 13.70
CA LEU A 78 -5.44 -2.86 13.52
C LEU A 78 -5.96 -3.43 12.18
N ARG A 79 -6.95 -2.76 11.59
CA ARG A 79 -7.50 -3.15 10.28
C ARG A 79 -6.51 -2.83 9.17
N SER A 80 -5.97 -1.62 9.14
CA SER A 80 -4.97 -1.21 8.15
C SER A 80 -3.70 -2.05 8.25
N VAL A 81 -3.24 -2.39 9.47
CA VAL A 81 -2.17 -3.39 9.66
C VAL A 81 -2.51 -4.74 9.01
N SER A 82 -3.70 -5.28 9.28
CA SER A 82 -4.06 -6.61 8.77
C SER A 82 -4.22 -6.64 7.25
N LEU A 83 -4.68 -5.54 6.65
CA LEU A 83 -4.71 -5.36 5.21
C LEU A 83 -3.29 -5.28 4.63
N ALA A 84 -2.37 -4.60 5.33
CA ALA A 84 -0.98 -4.53 4.93
C ALA A 84 -0.32 -5.91 4.92
N ASP A 85 -0.52 -6.70 5.98
CA ASP A 85 -0.03 -8.09 6.05
C ASP A 85 -0.55 -8.94 4.88
N SER A 86 -1.85 -8.84 4.60
CA SER A 86 -2.48 -9.57 3.48
C SER A 86 -1.91 -9.18 2.12
N LEU A 87 -1.65 -7.88 1.90
CA LEU A 87 -1.05 -7.38 0.67
C LEU A 87 0.39 -7.87 0.50
N ILE A 88 1.15 -7.97 1.59
CA ILE A 88 2.52 -8.50 1.60
C ILE A 88 2.53 -9.99 1.28
N GLU A 89 1.68 -10.79 1.94
CA GLU A 89 1.57 -12.24 1.73
C GLU A 89 1.17 -12.61 0.31
N SER A 90 0.37 -11.77 -0.34
CA SER A 90 -0.11 -12.00 -1.69
C SER A 90 0.93 -11.80 -2.80
N SER A 91 2.09 -11.23 -2.47
CA SER A 91 3.08 -10.79 -3.45
C SER A 91 3.78 -11.99 -4.11
N PRO A 92 3.75 -12.11 -5.45
CA PRO A 92 4.34 -13.25 -6.17
C PRO A 92 5.88 -13.13 -6.14
N SER A 93 6.51 -13.95 -5.31
CA SER A 93 7.94 -13.96 -5.03
C SER A 93 8.85 -14.01 -6.27
N GLY A 94 9.80 -13.06 -6.34
CA GLY A 94 10.97 -13.03 -7.22
C GLY A 94 11.84 -11.80 -6.91
N ARG A 95 11.19 -10.66 -6.66
CA ARG A 95 11.68 -9.51 -5.89
C ARG A 95 10.68 -9.33 -4.74
N GLY A 96 11.12 -9.42 -3.50
CA GLY A 96 10.19 -9.36 -2.36
C GLY A 96 9.44 -8.02 -2.30
N PRO A 97 8.28 -7.95 -1.61
CA PRO A 97 7.58 -6.69 -1.30
C PRO A 97 8.53 -5.64 -0.70
N CYS A 98 9.60 -6.11 -0.06
CA CYS A 98 10.76 -5.39 0.46
C CYS A 98 11.40 -4.37 -0.51
N GLN A 99 11.46 -4.65 -1.82
CA GLN A 99 12.16 -3.77 -2.78
C GLN A 99 11.30 -2.58 -3.23
N THR A 100 9.98 -2.67 -3.03
CA THR A 100 9.05 -1.66 -3.50
C THR A 100 8.49 -0.82 -2.36
N ILE A 101 8.56 -1.25 -1.08
CA ILE A 101 8.17 -0.40 0.06
C ILE A 101 9.07 0.83 0.15
N LYS A 102 8.49 2.02 -0.03
CA LYS A 102 9.19 3.30 0.11
C LYS A 102 8.84 3.98 1.43
N PHE A 103 7.54 4.01 1.78
CA PHE A 103 7.06 4.77 2.93
C PHE A 103 6.06 3.99 3.78
N VAL A 104 6.23 4.11 5.09
CA VAL A 104 5.33 3.56 6.10
C VAL A 104 4.94 4.71 7.03
N PHE A 105 3.68 5.10 6.95
CA PHE A 105 3.10 6.10 7.83
C PHE A 105 2.35 5.36 8.93
N ALA A 106 2.72 5.58 10.18
CA ALA A 106 2.08 4.93 11.30
C ALA A 106 1.63 5.96 12.33
N GLU A 107 0.34 5.95 12.64
CA GLU A 107 -0.21 6.70 13.76
C GLU A 107 -0.78 5.69 14.75
N VAL A 108 -0.53 5.92 16.04
CA VAL A 108 -1.04 5.02 17.08
C VAL A 108 -1.70 5.81 18.19
N LEU A 109 -3.03 5.85 18.12
CA LEU A 109 -3.89 6.70 18.94
C LEU A 109 -4.04 6.24 20.40
N SER A 110 -3.72 4.97 20.73
CA SER A 110 -3.89 4.45 22.10
C SER A 110 -2.75 3.54 22.57
N ALA A 111 -2.54 3.46 23.90
CA ALA A 111 -1.58 2.54 24.50
C ALA A 111 -1.88 1.06 24.18
N ALA A 112 -3.15 0.66 24.21
CA ALA A 112 -3.57 -0.70 23.88
C ALA A 112 -3.31 -1.04 22.41
N SER A 113 -3.55 -0.08 21.50
CA SER A 113 -3.25 -0.23 20.07
C SER A 113 -1.74 -0.34 19.85
N ARG A 114 -0.91 0.44 20.55
CA ARG A 114 0.56 0.37 20.46
C ARG A 114 1.09 -1.02 20.75
N THR A 115 0.68 -1.63 21.85
CA THR A 115 1.15 -2.97 22.23
C THR A 115 0.80 -4.04 21.19
N ARG A 116 -0.36 -3.91 20.53
CA ARG A 116 -0.81 -4.87 19.50
C ARG A 116 -0.20 -4.59 18.12
N MET A 117 0.02 -3.33 17.77
CA MET A 117 0.54 -2.93 16.45
C MET A 117 2.07 -3.03 16.38
N ALA A 118 2.78 -2.75 17.47
CA ALA A 118 4.24 -2.77 17.55
C ALA A 118 4.89 -4.03 16.94
N PRO A 119 4.49 -5.27 17.27
CA PRO A 119 5.11 -6.47 16.68
C PRO A 119 4.88 -6.58 15.17
N ARG A 120 3.71 -6.14 14.68
CA ARG A 120 3.39 -6.18 13.25
C ARG A 120 4.11 -5.11 12.46
N LEU A 121 4.16 -3.88 12.98
CA LEU A 121 4.99 -2.81 12.43
C LEU A 121 6.46 -3.22 12.40
N ALA A 122 6.96 -3.85 13.47
CA ALA A 122 8.34 -4.35 13.51
C ALA A 122 8.60 -5.44 12.46
N ASN A 123 7.64 -6.32 12.19
CA ASN A 123 7.73 -7.30 11.11
C ASN A 123 7.76 -6.63 9.73
N LEU A 124 6.88 -5.66 9.49
CA LEU A 124 6.84 -4.91 8.24
C LEU A 124 8.17 -4.17 8.00
N LEU A 125 8.70 -3.48 9.01
CA LEU A 125 10.00 -2.81 8.91
C LEU A 125 11.17 -3.80 8.73
N ARG A 126 11.09 -4.99 9.34
CA ARG A 126 12.08 -6.06 9.12
C ARG A 126 12.12 -6.51 7.66
N LEU A 127 10.97 -6.53 6.97
CA LEU A 127 10.94 -6.84 5.55
C LEU A 127 11.74 -5.82 4.73
N CYS A 128 11.78 -4.55 5.14
CA CYS A 128 12.49 -3.50 4.41
C CYS A 128 14.02 -3.48 4.63
N ARG A 129 14.58 -4.36 5.46
CA ARG A 129 15.99 -4.28 5.93
C ARG A 129 17.01 -5.00 5.02
N ASN A 130 16.62 -5.44 3.83
CA ASN A 130 17.48 -6.17 2.89
C ASN A 130 17.92 -5.30 1.72
#